data_AF-A0A2V6UBG1-F1
#
_entry.id   AF-A0A2V6UBG1-F1
#
_cell.length_a   1.000
_cell.length_b   1.000
_cell.length_c   1.000
_cell.angle_alpha   90.00
_cell.angle_beta   90.00
_cell.angle_gamma   90.00
#
_symmetry.space_group_name_H-M   'P 1'
#
loop_
_entity.id
_entity.type
_entity.pdbx_description
1 polymer ?
#
loop_
_entity_poly.entity_id
_entity_poly.type
_entity_poly.pdbx_seq_one_letter_code
_entity_poly.pdbx_strand_id
1 'polypeptide(L)' 'MNHYDFIYFGPYGYDLKQTIAEWCKAHDCRLETTTLLKGSRFSISGSEETIRAAIRSVRVWLRTAA' A
#
# COMPACT_ATOMS: atom_id res chain seq x y z
N MET A 1 -5.67 2.05 16.34
CA MET A 1 -4.79 2.02 15.15
C MET A 1 -5.64 1.57 13.99
N ASN A 2 -5.65 2.33 12.88
CA ASN A 2 -6.50 2.05 11.74
C ASN A 2 -5.72 1.30 10.67
N HIS A 3 -6.43 0.53 9.85
CA HIS A 3 -5.86 -0.33 8.82
C HIS A 3 -6.53 -0.04 7.47
N TYR A 4 -5.74 -0.11 6.39
CA TYR A 4 -6.20 -0.06 5.01
C TYR A 4 -5.64 -1.25 4.26
N ASP A 5 -6.52 -2.15 3.85
CA ASP A 5 -6.19 -3.36 3.10
C ASP A 5 -6.63 -3.25 1.64
N PHE A 6 -5.79 -3.72 0.73
CA PHE A 6 -6.14 -3.90 -0.66
C PHE A 6 -5.36 -5.05 -1.32
N ILE A 7 -5.88 -5.55 -2.43
CA ILE A 7 -5.22 -6.60 -3.22
C ILE A 7 -4.83 -6.01 -4.57
N TYR A 8 -3.60 -6.28 -5.00
CA TYR A 8 -3.09 -5.88 -6.29
C TYR A 8 -2.69 -7.11 -7.11
N PHE A 9 -3.16 -7.17 -8.35
CA PHE A 9 -2.93 -8.29 -9.27
C PHE A 9 -2.03 -7.92 -10.47
N GLY A 10 -1.55 -6.69 -10.54
CA GLY A 10 -0.75 -6.22 -11.67
C GLY A 10 0.72 -6.68 -11.60
N PRO A 11 1.46 -6.51 -12.71
CA PRO A 11 2.83 -7.01 -12.85
C PRO A 11 3.84 -6.23 -11.98
N TYR A 12 3.53 -4.99 -11.59
CA TYR A 12 4.45 -4.10 -10.86
C TYR A 12 4.37 -4.26 -9.32
N GLY A 13 4.13 -5.47 -8.84
CA GLY A 13 3.94 -5.72 -7.40
C GLY A 13 5.17 -5.38 -6.56
N TYR A 14 6.37 -5.57 -7.11
CA TYR A 14 7.64 -5.22 -6.45
C TYR A 14 7.80 -3.70 -6.30
N ASP A 15 7.62 -2.95 -7.39
CA ASP A 15 7.75 -1.49 -7.40
C ASP A 15 6.68 -0.82 -6.53
N LEU A 16 5.46 -1.35 -6.55
CA LEU A 16 4.37 -0.89 -5.71
C LEU A 16 4.67 -1.11 -4.22
N LYS A 17 5.21 -2.28 -3.86
CA LYS A 17 5.63 -2.57 -2.48
C LYS A 17 6.69 -1.58 -2.00
N GLN A 18 7.72 -1.34 -2.83
CA GLN A 18 8.80 -0.42 -2.49
C GLN A 18 8.27 1.01 -2.31
N THR A 19 7.45 1.48 -3.25
CA THR A 19 6.81 2.81 -3.19
C THR A 19 6.03 3.00 -1.89
N ILE A 20 5.20 2.02 -1.51
CA ILE A 20 4.40 2.11 -0.28
C ILE A 20 5.30 2.04 0.96
N ALA A 21 6.35 1.21 0.95
CA ALA A 21 7.28 1.09 2.07
C ALA A 21 8.05 2.39 2.33
N GLU A 22 8.52 3.05 1.28
CA GLU A 22 9.19 4.35 1.37
C GLU A 22 8.23 5.44 1.85
N TRP A 23 7.01 5.46 1.32
CA TRP A 23 5.97 6.37 1.80
C TRP A 23 5.66 6.14 3.29
N CYS A 24 5.58 4.89 3.74
CA CYS A 24 5.30 4.59 5.14
C CYS A 24 6.39 5.01 6.11
N LYS A 25 7.67 4.93 5.71
CA LYS A 25 8.78 5.44 6.52
C LYS A 25 8.66 6.95 6.77
N ALA A 26 8.13 7.71 5.81
CA ALA A 26 7.97 9.16 5.93
C ALA A 26 6.73 9.57 6.75
N HIS A 27 5.74 8.70 6.88
CA HIS A 27 4.42 9.01 7.45
C HIS A 27 4.06 8.21 8.70
N ASP A 28 5.05 7.56 9.32
CA ASP A 28 4.89 6.72 10.51
C ASP A 28 3.77 5.69 10.35
N CYS A 29 3.81 4.91 9.26
CA CYS A 29 2.98 3.73 9.09
C CYS A 29 3.77 2.45 8.95
N ARG A 30 3.08 1.34 9.21
CA ARG A 30 3.58 -0.01 9.00
C ARG A 30 2.90 -0.61 7.77
N LEU A 31 3.72 -1.17 6.88
CA LEU A 31 3.27 -1.94 5.74
C LEU A 31 3.49 -3.44 5.98
N GLU A 32 2.45 -4.23 5.74
CA GLU A 32 2.51 -5.68 5.67
C GLU A 32 2.10 -6.14 4.27
N THR A 33 2.78 -7.17 3.76
CA THR A 33 2.51 -7.71 2.42
C THR A 33 2.42 -9.23 2.50
N THR A 34 1.36 -9.78 1.94
CA THR A 34 1.14 -11.23 1.84
C THR A 34 1.03 -11.62 0.38
N THR A 35 1.95 -12.47 -0.09
CA THR A 35 1.88 -13.07 -1.43
C THR A 35 0.69 -14.04 -1.47
N LEU A 36 -0.14 -13.93 -2.51
CA LEU A 36 -1.29 -14.79 -2.73
C LEU A 36 -1.03 -15.72 -3.92
N LEU A 37 -1.89 -16.73 -4.11
CA LEU A 37 -1.89 -17.58 -5.33
C LEU A 37 -1.98 -16.73 -6.62
N LYS A 38 -2.69 -15.60 -6.56
CA LYS A 38 -2.72 -14.56 -7.59
C LYS A 38 -2.61 -13.19 -6.94
N GLY A 39 -1.59 -12.42 -7.33
CA GLY A 39 -1.37 -11.07 -6.82
C GLY A 39 -0.77 -11.02 -5.42
N SER A 40 -0.88 -9.86 -4.77
CA SER A 40 -0.38 -9.59 -3.42
C SER A 40 -1.39 -8.77 -2.63
N ARG A 41 -1.61 -9.15 -1.37
CA ARG A 41 -2.35 -8.34 -0.40
C ARG A 41 -1.41 -7.37 0.28
N PHE A 42 -1.81 -6.12 0.37
CA PHE A 42 -1.12 -5.07 1.11
C PHE A 42 -2.00 -4.61 2.27
N SER A 43 -1.40 -4.44 3.45
CA SER A 43 -2.06 -3.88 4.63
C SER A 43 -1.22 -2.74 5.18
N ILE A 44 -1.78 -1.53 5.19
CA ILE A 44 -1.15 -0.33 5.72
C ILE A 44 -1.82 -0.02 7.06
N SER A 45 -1.03 0.17 8.11
CA SER A 45 -1.54 0.50 9.45
C SER A 45 -0.89 1.76 10.01
N GLY A 46 -1.68 2.61 10.66
CA GLY A 46 -1.20 3.89 11.20
C GLY A 46 -2.31 4.73 11.85
N SER A 47 -2.05 6.02 12.00
CA SER A 47 -3.05 6.99 12.46
C SER A 47 -4.20 7.14 11.46
N GLU A 48 -5.35 7.68 11.89
CA GLU A 48 -6.47 7.91 10.97
C GLU A 48 -6.11 8.85 9.82
N GLU A 49 -5.35 9.92 10.11
CA GLU A 49 -4.88 10.86 9.10
C GLU A 49 -3.94 10.17 8.11
N THR A 50 -2.99 9.36 8.60
CA THR A 50 -2.07 8.58 7.78
C THR A 50 -2.83 7.62 6.87
N ILE A 51 -3.86 6.93 7.38
CA ILE A 51 -4.66 6.01 6.56
C ILE A 51 -5.46 6.75 5.48
N ARG A 52 -6.07 7.90 5.81
CA ARG A 52 -6.74 8.73 4.80
C ARG A 52 -5.78 9.20 3.71
N ALA A 53 -4.54 9.56 4.07
CA ALA A 53 -3.51 9.91 3.11
C ALA A 53 -3.06 8.70 2.27
N ALA A 54 -2.85 7.54 2.89
CA ALA A 54 -2.47 6.30 2.24
C ALA A 54 -3.48 5.89 1.16
N ILE A 55 -4.78 5.97 1.46
CA ILE A 55 -5.85 5.67 0.49
C ILE A 55 -5.74 6.57 -0.75
N ARG A 56 -5.45 7.86 -0.58
CA ARG A 56 -5.29 8.79 -1.70
C ARG A 56 -4.05 8.46 -2.53
N SER A 57 -2.90 8.23 -1.88
CA SER A 57 -1.65 7.91 -2.55
C SER A 57 -1.71 6.59 -3.31
N VAL A 58 -2.25 5.54 -2.69
CA VAL A 58 -2.41 4.22 -3.33
C VAL A 58 -3.28 4.31 -4.58
N ARG A 59 -4.38 5.09 -4.56
CA ARG A 59 -5.20 5.30 -5.77
C ARG A 59 -4.43 5.96 -6.91
N VAL A 60 -3.50 6.86 -6.62
CA VAL A 60 -2.65 7.47 -7.64
C VAL A 60 -1.67 6.44 -8.21
N TRP A 61 -0.97 5.71 -7.34
CA TRP A 61 0.00 4.69 -7.76
C TRP A 61 -0.63 3.57 -8.59
N LEU A 62 -1.82 3.11 -8.19
CA LEU A 62 -2.55 2.10 -8.94
C LEU A 62 -2.98 2.57 -10.33
N ARG A 63 -3.20 3.89 -10.53
CA ARG A 63 -3.53 4.46 -11.84
C ARG A 63 -2.30 4.65 -12.71
N THR A 64 -1.15 4.98 -12.12
CA THR A 64 0.10 5.18 -12.86
C THR A 64 0.84 3.88 -13.16
N ALA A 65 0.56 2.82 -12.41
CA ALA A 65 1.10 1.47 -12.63
C ALA A 65 0.23 0.59 -13.55
N ALA A 66 -0.88 1.12 -14.08
CA ALA A 66 -1.75 0.45 -15.04
C ALA A 66 -1.39 0.91 -16.47
#